data_AF-A0A923Z116-F1
#
_entry.id   AF-A0A923Z116-F1
#
_cell.length_a   1.000
_cell.length_b   1.000
_cell.length_c   1.000
_cell.angle_alpha   90.00
_cell.angle_beta   90.00
_cell.angle_gamma   90.00
#
_symmetry.space_group_name_H-M   'P 1'
#
loop_
_entity.id
_entity.type
_entity.pdbx_description
1 polymer ?
#
loop_
_entity_poly.entity_id
_entity_poly.type
_entity_poly.pdbx_seq_one_letter_code
_entity_poly.pdbx_strand_id
1 'polypeptide(L)'
;NLRNAQFVEDERPLDADCPCPVCATASRAYISHLVRSDEILGAMLMTEHNIWFYQTLMADLRAAIANGCVVAFAAAFLFRYRRDLDSASANE
;
A
#
# COMPACT_ATOMS: atom_id res chain seq x y z
N ASN A 1 0.24 6.53 8.33
CA ASN A 1 -0.96 6.21 9.15
C ASN A 1 -2.20 6.85 8.52
N LEU A 2 -3.24 6.11 8.13
CA LEU A 2 -4.45 6.67 7.48
C LEU A 2 -5.32 7.56 8.37
N ARG A 3 -5.02 7.66 9.67
CA ARG A 3 -5.62 8.67 10.56
C ARG A 3 -5.01 10.07 10.38
N ASN A 4 -3.86 10.19 9.69
CA ASN A 4 -3.21 11.48 9.44
C ASN A 4 -4.11 12.42 8.61
N ALA A 5 -4.20 13.68 9.01
CA ALA A 5 -5.02 14.73 8.40
C ALA A 5 -4.77 14.90 6.89
N GLN A 6 -3.54 14.65 6.41
CA GLN A 6 -3.21 14.74 4.99
C GLN A 6 -4.06 13.84 4.08
N PHE A 7 -4.67 12.79 4.63
CA PHE A 7 -5.48 11.84 3.88
C PHE A 7 -6.98 12.16 3.89
N VAL A 8 -7.44 13.23 4.56
CA VAL A 8 -8.88 13.57 4.65
C VAL A 8 -9.48 13.84 3.26
N GLU A 9 -8.75 14.54 2.41
CA GLU A 9 -9.22 15.00 1.08
C GLU A 9 -8.40 14.37 -0.06
N ASP A 10 -7.59 13.34 0.23
CA ASP A 10 -6.78 12.66 -0.78
C ASP A 10 -7.65 11.67 -1.59
N GLU A 11 -8.09 12.09 -2.78
CA GLU A 11 -8.92 11.26 -3.67
C GLU A 11 -8.15 10.14 -4.38
N ARG A 12 -6.81 10.08 -4.22
CA ARG A 12 -6.00 9.01 -4.82
C ARG A 12 -6.27 7.66 -4.13
N PRO A 13 -6.04 6.53 -4.82
CA PRO A 13 -6.09 5.21 -4.19
C PRO A 13 -4.97 5.04 -3.15
N LEU A 14 -5.04 3.98 -2.32
CA LEU A 14 -3.97 3.66 -1.37
C LEU A 14 -2.61 3.54 -2.07
N ASP A 15 -2.59 2.85 -3.19
CA ASP A 15 -1.43 2.69 -4.07
C ASP A 15 -1.91 2.72 -5.53
N ALA A 16 -1.30 3.56 -6.36
CA ALA A 16 -1.66 3.74 -7.76
C ALA A 16 -1.21 2.56 -8.65
N ASP A 17 -0.21 1.81 -8.20
CA ASP A 17 0.33 0.65 -8.92
C ASP A 17 -0.32 -0.67 -8.44
N CYS A 18 -1.23 -0.61 -7.46
CA CYS A 18 -1.89 -1.79 -6.89
C CYS A 18 -3.20 -2.12 -7.64
N PRO A 19 -3.33 -3.32 -8.23
CA PRO A 19 -4.53 -3.72 -8.97
C PRO A 19 -5.63 -4.34 -8.08
N CYS A 20 -5.55 -4.21 -6.75
CA CYS A 20 -6.54 -4.83 -5.87
C CYS A 20 -7.92 -4.15 -5.98
N PRO A 21 -9.03 -4.84 -5.67
CA PRO A 21 -10.37 -4.27 -5.77
C PRO A 21 -10.55 -2.98 -4.96
N VAL A 22 -9.88 -2.88 -3.80
CA VAL A 22 -9.90 -1.69 -2.95
C VAL A 22 -9.27 -0.48 -3.66
N CYS A 23 -8.10 -0.64 -4.28
CA CYS A 23 -7.44 0.47 -4.99
C CYS A 23 -8.19 0.88 -6.27
N ALA A 24 -9.01 -0.01 -6.83
CA ALA A 24 -9.86 0.31 -7.97
C ALA A 24 -11.15 1.07 -7.60
N THR A 25 -11.58 1.03 -6.34
CA THR A 25 -12.93 1.50 -5.93
C THR A 25 -12.95 2.48 -4.77
N ALA A 26 -11.88 2.55 -3.97
CA ALA A 26 -11.83 3.37 -2.76
C ALA A 26 -10.63 4.32 -2.76
N SER A 27 -10.90 5.58 -2.39
CA SER A 27 -9.87 6.60 -2.20
C SER A 27 -9.28 6.58 -0.78
N ARG A 28 -8.10 7.19 -0.61
CA ARG A 28 -7.51 7.43 0.71
C ARG A 28 -8.43 8.25 1.59
N ALA A 29 -9.10 9.27 1.05
CA ALA A 29 -10.13 10.07 1.73
C ALA A 29 -11.25 9.20 2.31
N TYR A 30 -11.82 8.31 1.49
CA TYR A 30 -12.91 7.45 1.92
C TYR A 30 -12.47 6.48 3.03
N ILE A 31 -11.32 5.81 2.84
CA ILE A 31 -10.80 4.88 3.84
C ILE A 31 -10.40 5.62 5.12
N SER A 32 -9.80 6.81 4.99
CA SER A 32 -9.43 7.67 6.11
C SER A 32 -10.66 8.11 6.92
N HIS A 33 -11.78 8.41 6.26
CA HIS A 33 -13.07 8.64 6.92
C HIS A 33 -13.53 7.40 7.70
N LEU A 34 -13.60 6.22 7.07
CA LEU A 34 -14.04 4.99 7.74
C LEU A 34 -13.19 4.66 8.97
N VAL A 35 -11.86 4.81 8.87
CA VAL A 35 -10.94 4.55 9.98
C VAL A 35 -11.11 5.54 11.13
N ARG A 36 -11.45 6.81 10.84
CA ARG A 36 -11.73 7.82 11.88
C ARG A 36 -13.10 7.64 12.53
N SER A 37 -14.08 7.18 11.77
CA SER A 37 -15.43 6.87 12.24
C SER A 37 -15.52 5.54 12.98
N ASP A 38 -14.42 4.79 13.09
CA ASP A 38 -14.35 3.45 13.72
C ASP A 38 -15.26 2.41 13.05
N GLU A 39 -15.46 2.55 11.74
CA GLU A 39 -16.27 1.64 10.93
C GLU A 39 -15.49 0.37 10.57
N ILE A 40 -16.11 -0.80 10.78
CA ILE A 40 -15.48 -2.10 10.51
C ILE A 40 -15.05 -2.26 9.04
N LEU A 41 -15.77 -1.61 8.12
CA LEU A 41 -15.45 -1.60 6.70
C LEU A 41 -14.05 -1.04 6.45
N GLY A 42 -13.61 -0.05 7.21
CA GLY A 42 -12.24 0.49 7.12
C GLY A 42 -11.19 -0.58 7.38
N ALA A 43 -11.39 -1.42 8.40
CA ALA A 43 -10.50 -2.53 8.72
C ALA A 43 -10.54 -3.64 7.64
N MET A 44 -11.72 -3.93 7.09
CA MET A 44 -11.89 -4.92 6.02
C MET A 44 -11.14 -4.52 4.75
N LEU A 45 -11.35 -3.28 4.26
CA LEU A 45 -10.69 -2.77 3.06
C LEU A 45 -9.16 -2.70 3.24
N MET A 46 -8.70 -2.27 4.40
CA MET A 46 -7.27 -2.26 4.72
C MET A 46 -6.68 -3.66 4.72
N THR A 47 -7.39 -4.63 5.29
CA THR A 47 -6.95 -6.03 5.31
C THR A 47 -6.87 -6.59 3.89
N GLU A 48 -7.88 -6.36 3.07
CA GLU A 48 -7.90 -6.82 1.68
C GLU A 48 -6.73 -6.25 0.87
N HIS A 49 -6.49 -4.94 0.93
CA HIS A 49 -5.34 -4.31 0.27
C HIS A 49 -4.01 -4.86 0.79
N ASN A 50 -3.84 -4.96 2.10
CA ASN A 50 -2.60 -5.46 2.71
C ASN A 50 -2.29 -6.88 2.28
N ILE A 51 -3.29 -7.77 2.31
CA ILE A 51 -3.11 -9.17 1.90
C ILE A 51 -2.73 -9.23 0.41
N TRP A 52 -3.37 -8.42 -0.44
CA TRP A 52 -3.00 -8.34 -1.85
C TRP A 52 -1.53 -7.91 -2.04
N PHE A 53 -1.11 -6.84 -1.37
CA PHE A 53 0.27 -6.38 -1.39
C PHE A 53 1.27 -7.49 -1.01
N TYR A 54 1.01 -8.19 0.10
CA TYR A 54 1.88 -9.29 0.55
C TYR A 54 1.90 -10.44 -0.46
N GLN A 55 0.76 -10.79 -1.06
CA GLN A 55 0.72 -11.86 -2.06
C GLN A 55 1.52 -11.49 -3.31
N THR A 56 1.42 -10.26 -3.79
CA THR A 56 2.22 -9.75 -4.92
C THR A 56 3.71 -9.75 -4.58
N LEU A 57 4.10 -9.19 -3.43
CA LEU A 57 5.50 -9.18 -2.99
C LEU A 57 6.09 -10.59 -2.93
N MET A 58 5.35 -11.56 -2.39
CA MET A 58 5.82 -12.94 -2.29
C MET A 58 5.84 -13.64 -3.65
N ALA A 59 4.94 -13.32 -4.57
CA ALA A 59 4.97 -13.82 -5.94
C ALA A 59 6.21 -13.33 -6.69
N ASP A 60 6.51 -12.03 -6.61
CA ASP A 60 7.69 -11.43 -7.23
C ASP A 60 8.98 -11.98 -6.64
N LEU A 61 9.02 -12.18 -5.32
CA LEU A 61 10.18 -12.80 -4.65
C LEU A 61 10.40 -14.24 -5.12
N ARG A 62 9.33 -15.05 -5.23
CA ARG A 62 9.44 -16.42 -5.78
C ARG A 62 9.94 -16.41 -7.22
N ALA A 63 9.47 -15.48 -8.05
CA ALA A 63 9.95 -15.31 -9.41
C ALA A 63 11.43 -14.91 -9.44
N ALA A 64 11.87 -14.01 -8.56
CA ALA A 64 13.27 -13.61 -8.47
C ALA A 64 14.18 -14.75 -8.01
N ILE A 65 13.71 -15.61 -7.10
CA ILE A 65 14.42 -16.84 -6.68
C ILE A 65 14.58 -17.77 -7.88
N ALA A 66 13.48 -18.05 -8.61
CA ALA A 66 13.49 -18.94 -9.77
C ALA A 66 14.44 -18.45 -10.89
N ASN A 67 14.58 -17.14 -11.05
CA ASN A 67 15.47 -16.51 -12.04
C ASN A 67 16.88 -16.21 -11.51
N GLY A 68 17.21 -16.58 -10.27
CA GLY A 68 18.53 -16.33 -9.68
C GLY A 68 18.87 -14.85 -9.46
N CYS A 69 17.87 -13.95 -9.43
CA CYS A 69 18.06 -12.50 -9.38
C CYS A 69 17.57 -11.84 -8.08
N VAL A 70 17.43 -12.61 -6.99
CA VAL A 70 16.91 -12.15 -5.69
C VAL A 70 17.61 -10.91 -5.15
N VAL A 71 18.93 -10.83 -5.24
CA VAL A 71 19.71 -9.69 -4.71
C VAL A 71 19.35 -8.41 -5.45
N ALA A 72 19.26 -8.46 -6.79
CA ALA A 72 18.88 -7.33 -7.61
C ALA A 72 17.41 -6.91 -7.36
N PHE A 73 16.50 -7.89 -7.25
CA PHE A 73 15.11 -7.66 -6.90
C PHE A 73 14.99 -6.96 -5.53
N ALA A 74 15.64 -7.50 -4.50
CA ALA A 74 15.57 -6.97 -3.14
C ALA A 74 16.14 -5.55 -3.06
N ALA A 75 17.28 -5.28 -3.72
CA ALA A 75 17.86 -3.94 -3.78
C ALA A 75 16.91 -2.93 -4.44
N ALA A 76 16.30 -3.30 -5.58
CA ALA A 76 15.36 -2.45 -6.28
C ALA A 76 14.06 -2.22 -5.48
N PHE A 77 13.53 -3.26 -4.84
CA PHE A 77 12.35 -3.17 -3.98
C PHE A 77 12.61 -2.25 -2.78
N LEU A 78 13.69 -2.47 -2.03
CA LEU A 78 14.03 -1.69 -0.84
C LEU A 78 14.31 -0.22 -1.18
N PHE A 79 14.97 0.05 -2.31
CA PHE A 79 15.19 1.41 -2.77
C PHE A 79 13.87 2.17 -2.98
N ARG A 80 12.91 1.57 -3.71
CA ARG A 80 11.59 2.17 -3.93
C ARG A 80 10.81 2.31 -2.63
N TYR A 81 10.71 1.23 -1.87
CA TYR A 81 9.93 1.20 -0.63
C TYR A 81 10.42 2.22 0.39
N ARG A 82 11.74 2.40 0.52
CA ARG A 82 12.30 3.38 1.46
C ARG A 82 12.11 4.82 0.99
N ARG A 83 12.26 5.08 -0.31
CA ARG A 83 11.92 6.40 -0.89
C ARG A 83 10.48 6.78 -0.57
N ASP A 84 9.56 5.84 -0.71
CA ASP A 84 8.13 6.10 -0.47
C ASP A 84 7.86 6.34 1.03
N LEU A 85 8.53 5.61 1.94
CA LEU A 85 8.49 5.89 3.39
C LEU A 85 9.07 7.26 3.76
N ASP A 86 10.21 7.64 3.17
CA ASP A 86 10.84 8.94 3.41
C ASP A 86 9.92 10.08 2.92
N SER A 87 9.27 9.91 1.77
CA SER A 87 8.29 10.87 1.26
C SER A 87 7.03 10.99 2.14
N ALA A 88 6.61 9.90 2.78
CA ALA A 88 5.48 9.88 3.69
C ALA A 88 5.79 10.53 5.05
N SER A 89 7.03 10.41 5.53
CA SER A 89 7.50 11.01 6.79
C SER A 89 7.86 12.49 6.68
N ALA A 90 8.24 12.98 5.49
CA ALA A 90 8.49 14.40 5.24
C ALA A 90 7.20 15.26 5.23
N ASN A 91 6.03 14.64 5.16
CA ASN A 91 4.71 15.28 5.18
C ASN A 91 3.98 15.15 6.54
N GLU A 92 4.67 14.65 7.58
CA GLU A 92 4.22 14.65 8.99
C GLU A 92 4.76 15.87 9.74
#